data_AF-A0A962V5V4-F1
#
_entry.id   AF-A0A962V5V4-F1
#
_cell.length_a   1.000
_cell.length_b   1.000
_cell.length_c   1.000
_cell.angle_alpha   90.00
_cell.angle_beta   90.00
_cell.angle_gamma   90.00
#
_symmetry.space_group_name_H-M   'P 1'
#
loop_
_entity.id
_entity.type
_entity.pdbx_description
1 polymer ?
#
loop_
_entity_poly.entity_id
_entity_poly.type
_entity_poly.pdbx_seq_one_letter_code
_entity_poly.pdbx_strand_id
1 'polypeptide(L)' 'YLDDVCIVHNGGRAADYTEQHGQEVMKRDDITVRIELGRGNEQTCIWTSDLSLDYVRINAEYRS' A
#
# COMPACT_ATOMS: atom_id res chain seq x y z
N TYR A 1 -4.58 -6.19 -2.79
CA TYR A 1 -3.36 -6.99 -2.66
C TYR A 1 -2.21 -6.07 -2.32
N LEU A 2 -1.30 -6.56 -1.48
CA LEU A 2 0.05 -6.00 -1.33
C LEU A 2 0.98 -6.93 -2.09
N ASP A 3 1.49 -6.48 -3.24
CA ASP A 3 2.08 -7.34 -4.27
C ASP A 3 1.17 -8.54 -4.58
N ASP A 4 1.64 -9.75 -4.25
CA ASP A 4 0.92 -11.02 -4.47
C ASP A 4 0.06 -11.45 -3.26
N VAL A 5 0.13 -10.73 -2.13
CA VAL A 5 -0.59 -11.07 -0.91
C VAL A 5 -2.01 -10.50 -0.96
N CYS A 6 -3.01 -11.39 -0.97
CA CYS A 6 -4.42 -11.01 -0.83
C CYS A 6 -4.73 -10.65 0.62
N ILE A 7 -4.96 -9.36 0.89
CA ILE A 7 -5.29 -8.88 2.26
C ILE A 7 -6.79 -8.67 2.48
N VAL A 8 -7.55 -8.45 1.40
CA VAL A 8 -8.99 -8.16 1.41
C VAL A 8 -9.64 -8.91 0.25
N HIS A 9 -10.73 -9.62 0.55
CA HIS A 9 -11.55 -10.34 -0.41
C HIS A 9 -13.04 -10.05 -0.16
N ASN A 10 -13.79 -9.73 -1.21
CA ASN A 10 -15.23 -9.38 -1.13
C ASN A 10 -15.57 -8.33 -0.06
N GLY A 11 -14.70 -7.33 0.12
CA GLY A 11 -14.89 -6.24 1.09
C GLY A 11 -14.59 -6.60 2.56
N GLY A 12 -14.18 -7.84 2.85
CA GLY A 12 -13.72 -8.27 4.16
C GLY A 12 -12.24 -8.66 4.15
N ARG A 13 -11.63 -8.81 5.32
CA ARG A 13 -10.27 -9.36 5.43
C ARG A 13 -10.23 -10.76 4.79
N ALA A 14 -9.24 -11.03 3.95
CA ALA A 14 -9.08 -12.36 3.36
C ALA A 14 -8.86 -13.40 4.48
N ALA A 15 -9.45 -14.59 4.34
CA ALA A 15 -9.49 -15.58 5.42
C ALA A 15 -8.12 -16.19 5.72
N ASP A 16 -7.27 -16.27 4.70
CA ASP A 16 -5.90 -16.75 4.69
C ASP A 16 -4.86 -15.65 4.96
N TYR A 17 -5.29 -14.40 5.06
CA TYR A 17 -4.39 -13.30 5.37
C TYR A 17 -3.90 -13.37 6.82
N THR A 18 -2.58 -13.22 6.98
CA THR A 18 -1.92 -13.03 8.27
C THR A 18 -1.15 -11.72 8.27
N GLU A 19 -1.07 -11.06 9.42
CA GLU A 19 -0.28 -9.83 9.55
C GLU A 19 1.20 -10.05 9.23
N GLN A 20 1.73 -11.25 9.46
CA GLN A 20 3.10 -11.58 9.13
C GLN A 20 3.35 -11.46 7.62
N HIS A 21 2.48 -12.03 6.77
CA HIS A 21 2.62 -11.92 5.32
C HIS A 21 2.55 -10.46 4.86
N GLY A 22 1.66 -9.66 5.44
CA GLY A 22 1.59 -8.22 5.17
C GLY A 22 2.88 -7.50 5.55
N GLN A 23 3.43 -7.77 6.74
CA GLN A 23 4.67 -7.17 7.20
C GLN A 23 5.89 -7.54 6.33
N GLU A 24 5.95 -8.75 5.81
CA GLU A 24 7.03 -9.18 4.91
C GLU A 24 7.05 -8.38 3.60
N VAL A 25 5.88 -8.01 3.07
CA VAL A 25 5.78 -7.12 1.91
C VAL A 25 6.15 -5.68 2.28
N MET A 26 5.63 -5.18 3.40
CA MET A 26 5.84 -3.79 3.83
C MET A 26 7.30 -3.46 4.24
N LYS A 27 8.16 -4.47 4.40
CA LYS A 27 9.61 -4.29 4.65
C LYS A 27 10.43 -4.04 3.39
N ARG A 28 9.82 -4.13 2.21
CA ARG A 28 10.47 -3.90 0.91
C ARG A 28 10.58 -2.39 0.66
N ASP A 29 11.55 -2.01 -0.16
CA ASP A 29 11.73 -0.61 -0.57
C ASP A 29 10.60 -0.17 -1.52
N ASP A 30 10.17 -1.06 -2.42
CA ASP A 30 9.05 -0.83 -3.34
C ASP A 30 7.93 -1.83 -3.08
N ILE A 31 6.68 -1.34 -3.07
CA ILE A 31 5.47 -2.16 -2.92
C ILE A 31 4.42 -1.78 -3.95
N THR A 32 3.71 -2.78 -4.48
CA THR A 32 2.53 -2.57 -5.33
C THR A 32 1.26 -2.75 -4.52
N VAL A 33 0.41 -1.72 -4.48
CA VAL A 33 -0.96 -1.84 -3.96
C VAL A 33 -1.92 -2.03 -5.12
N ARG A 34 -2.45 -3.25 -5.27
CA ARG A 34 -3.43 -3.58 -6.31
C ARG A 34 -4.85 -3.67 -5.74
N ILE A 35 -5.76 -2.88 -6.31
CA ILE A 35 -7.18 -2.84 -5.91
C ILE A 35 -8.01 -3.32 -7.10
N GLU A 36 -8.73 -4.42 -6.89
CA GLU A 36 -9.64 -4.99 -7.90
C GLU A 36 -11.08 -4.66 -7.50
N LEU A 37 -11.74 -3.78 -8.26
CA LEU A 37 -13.10 -3.34 -7.94
C LEU A 37 -14.19 -4.30 -8.43
N GLY A 38 -13.87 -5.19 -9.38
CA GLY A 38 -14.84 -6.12 -9.97
C GLY A 38 -15.99 -5.43 -10.71
N ARG A 39 -15.77 -4.24 -11.28
CA ARG A 39 -16.81 -3.36 -11.88
C ARG A 39 -16.55 -3.02 -13.35
N GLY A 40 -15.80 -3.87 -14.06
CA GLY A 40 -15.42 -3.67 -15.45
C GLY A 40 -13.92 -3.90 -15.64
N ASN A 41 -13.40 -3.45 -16.80
CA ASN A 41 -12.02 -3.69 -17.23
C ASN A 41 -11.15 -2.43 -17.24
N GLU A 42 -11.69 -1.30 -16.76
CA GLU A 42 -10.94 -0.05 -16.68
C GLU A 42 -9.84 -0.15 -15.62
N GLN A 43 -8.69 0.45 -15.93
CA GLN A 43 -7.51 0.41 -15.08
C GLN A 43 -6.75 1.74 -15.10
N THR A 44 -6.11 2.06 -13.98
CA THR A 44 -5.19 3.18 -13.86
C THR A 44 -4.07 2.81 -12.89
N CYS A 45 -2.93 3.49 -13.00
CA CYS A 45 -1.77 3.30 -12.15
C CYS A 45 -1.30 4.66 -11.64
N ILE A 46 -1.02 4.74 -10.34
CA ILE A 46 -0.53 5.94 -9.67
C ILE A 46 0.73 5.56 -8.91
N TRP A 47 1.77 6.36 -9.07
CA TRP A 47 3.00 6.26 -8.29
C TRP A 47 2.91 7.22 -7.11
N THR A 48 3.27 6.73 -5.93
CA THR A 48 3.34 7.51 -4.69
C THR A 48 4.46 6.96 -3.82
N SER A 49 4.88 7.74 -2.83
CA SER A 49 5.76 7.29 -1.76
C SER A 49 5.00 7.22 -0.43
N ASP A 50 5.66 6.65 0.57
CA ASP A 50 5.24 6.74 1.97
C ASP A 50 5.38 8.18 2.51
N LEU A 51 4.83 8.39 3.70
CA LEU A 51 4.97 9.64 4.45
C LEU A 51 5.95 9.44 5.60
N SER A 52 7.19 9.86 5.40
CA SER A 52 8.27 9.67 6.36
C SER A 52 8.36 10.82 7.38
N LEU A 53 9.00 10.54 8.52
CA LEU A 53 9.36 11.58 9.50
C LEU A 53 10.28 12.65 8.90
N ASP A 54 11.20 12.24 8.03
CA ASP A 54 12.12 13.16 7.37
C ASP A 54 11.40 14.09 6.39
N TYR A 55 10.39 13.61 5.67
CA TYR A 55 9.52 14.48 4.87
C TYR A 55 8.91 15.58 5.74
N VAL A 56 8.40 15.23 6.92
CA VAL A 56 7.81 16.22 7.84
C VAL A 56 8.85 17.22 8.32
N ARG A 57 10.04 16.76 8.75
CA ARG A 57 11.13 17.62 9.25
C ARG A 57 11.61 18.61 8.20
N ILE A 58 11.91 18.14 6.99
CA ILE A 58 12.39 18.96 5.87
C ILE A 58 11.38 20.07 5.55
N ASN A 59 10.09 19.73 5.51
CA ASN A 59 9.05 20.71 5.17
C ASN A 59 8.69 21.65 6.35
N ALA A 60 8.93 21.23 7.60
CA ALA A 60 8.71 22.07 8.78
C ALA A 60 9.78 23.16 8.95
N GLU A 61 11.04 22.86 8.60
CA GLU A 61 12.17 23.78 8.71
C GLU A 61 12.21 24.83 7.59
N TYR A 62 11.43 24.65 6.52
CA TYR A 62 11.42 25.54 5.34
C TYR A 62 10.93 26.97 5.63
N ARG A 63 10.31 27.23 6.78
CA ARG A 63 9.78 28.56 7.17
C ARG A 63 10.35 29.13 8.48
N SER A 64 11.41 28.55 9.06
CA SER A 64 12.11 29.14 10.23
C SER A 64 13.28 30.02 9.82
#